data_AF-A0A9K3D329-F1
#
_entry.id   AF-A0A9K3D329-F1
#
_cell.length_a   1.000
_cell.length_b   1.000
_cell.length_c   1.000
_cell.angle_alpha   90.00
_cell.angle_beta   90.00
_cell.angle_gamma   90.00
#
_symmetry.space_group_name_H-M   'P 1'
#
loop_
_entity.id
_entity.type
_entity.pdbx_description
1 polymer ?
#
loop_
_entity_poly.entity_id
_entity_poly.type
_entity_poly.pdbx_seq_one_letter_code
_entity_poly.pdbx_strand_id
1 'polypeptide(L)'
;RAPDARKRLSYIQREIGILKYHGSPHVVKFVNSFINSDNTTDGYEVCARWKQCTQVPFRGWMVVVMELVEGHDLGCYSAMRSCSHSKARRGCKRTDGDQVPHLMSIMEQVLKGLDTLHKNHVIHRDIKPENIMLGAPNEDGTPTVKLIDLGLSRPLVERNSLLLSHDISSTLYRAPEMVAHNAKGELDFESGEYRFKVDVWAAGITFTQLITPECVLLRDGAVTKKRLLVKLKGCRETVSQLLESDIPNIPGLADLINSMLERDEKKRPTCAMLLKDLAEVKRKYIAATNAAVSAKWTEIQELNQTYTATVGYGI
;
A
#
# COMPACT_ATOMS: atom_id res chain seq x y z
N ARG A 1 -2.74 23.55 22.44
CA ARG A 1 -2.02 23.26 23.71
C ARG A 1 -0.58 22.86 23.36
N ALA A 2 0.42 23.30 24.12
CA ALA A 2 1.85 23.11 23.83
C ALA A 2 2.34 21.64 23.63
N PRO A 3 1.74 20.59 24.24
CA PRO A 3 2.19 19.20 24.04
C PRO A 3 1.97 18.66 22.62
N ASP A 4 0.82 18.94 22.00
CA ASP A 4 0.50 18.45 20.66
C ASP A 4 1.36 19.09 19.58
N ALA A 5 1.73 20.37 19.75
CA ALA A 5 2.59 21.08 18.82
C ALA A 5 4.01 20.48 18.79
N ARG A 6 4.60 20.19 19.96
CA ARG A 6 5.92 19.53 20.05
C ARG A 6 5.91 18.14 19.42
N LYS A 7 4.83 17.38 19.64
CA LYS A 7 4.65 16.05 19.06
C LYS A 7 4.53 16.10 17.53
N ARG A 8 3.72 17.01 16.98
CA ARG A 8 3.61 17.23 15.52
C ARG A 8 4.92 17.68 14.90
N LEU A 9 5.61 18.61 15.55
CA LEU A 9 6.95 19.02 15.13
C LEU A 9 7.85 17.79 15.02
N SER A 10 7.93 16.95 16.06
CA SER A 10 8.73 15.70 16.07
C SER A 10 8.47 14.77 14.87
N TYR A 11 7.25 14.73 14.34
CA TYR A 11 6.90 13.93 13.16
C TYR A 11 7.43 14.53 11.88
N ILE A 12 7.27 15.83 11.72
CA ILE A 12 7.81 16.53 10.57
C ILE A 12 9.35 16.49 10.58
N GLN A 13 9.98 16.59 11.76
CA GLN A 13 11.45 16.41 11.90
C GLN A 13 11.89 15.08 11.34
N ARG A 14 11.13 14.04 11.67
CA ARG A 14 11.46 12.67 11.31
C ARG A 14 11.26 12.44 9.82
N GLU A 15 10.15 12.91 9.28
CA GLU A 15 9.85 12.84 7.86
C GLU A 15 10.93 13.53 7.02
N ILE A 16 11.29 14.77 7.35
CA ILE A 16 12.39 15.50 6.68
C ILE A 16 13.70 14.71 6.80
N GLY A 17 14.02 14.20 8.00
CA GLY A 17 15.23 13.42 8.23
C GLY A 17 15.32 12.19 7.35
N ILE A 18 14.23 11.43 7.22
CA ILE A 18 14.20 10.24 6.36
C ILE A 18 14.30 10.62 4.89
N LEU A 19 13.48 11.58 4.45
CA LEU A 19 13.38 11.95 3.04
C LEU A 19 14.64 12.62 2.48
N LYS A 20 15.40 13.33 3.33
CA LYS A 20 16.64 14.00 2.91
C LYS A 20 17.76 13.00 2.55
N TYR A 21 17.77 11.82 3.18
CA TYR A 21 18.88 10.87 3.06
C TYR A 21 18.52 9.56 2.34
N HIS A 22 17.24 9.31 2.09
CA HIS A 22 16.79 8.05 1.48
C HIS A 22 15.91 8.33 0.24
N GLY A 23 16.58 8.54 -0.90
CA GLY A 23 15.91 8.71 -2.18
C GLY A 23 15.42 7.38 -2.76
N SER A 24 14.18 7.35 -3.24
CA SER A 24 13.59 6.21 -3.96
C SER A 24 12.64 6.73 -5.04
N PRO A 25 12.56 6.11 -6.24
CA PRO A 25 11.54 6.47 -7.22
C PRO A 25 10.12 6.24 -6.68
N HIS A 26 9.93 5.38 -5.67
CA HIS A 26 8.63 5.01 -5.11
C HIS A 26 8.35 5.62 -3.73
N VAL A 27 9.16 6.60 -3.29
CA VAL A 27 8.93 7.37 -2.06
C VAL A 27 8.91 8.85 -2.45
N VAL A 28 8.05 9.64 -1.82
CA VAL A 28 7.95 11.07 -2.09
C VAL A 28 9.29 11.78 -1.89
N LYS A 29 9.71 12.61 -2.84
CA LYS A 29 10.97 13.34 -2.75
C LYS A 29 10.83 14.61 -1.92
N PHE A 30 11.70 14.79 -0.93
CA PHE A 30 11.85 16.07 -0.24
C PHE A 30 12.63 17.08 -1.09
N VAL A 31 12.16 18.33 -1.12
CA VAL A 31 12.77 19.42 -1.87
C VAL A 31 13.43 20.40 -0.90
N ASN A 32 12.67 21.00 0.03
CA ASN A 32 13.21 21.94 1.01
C ASN A 32 12.28 22.09 2.22
N SER A 33 12.73 22.77 3.28
CA SER A 33 11.92 23.13 4.44
C SER A 33 12.29 24.50 4.97
N PHE A 34 11.28 25.30 5.29
CA PHE A 34 11.42 26.66 5.81
C PHE A 34 10.79 26.76 7.19
N ILE A 35 11.40 27.55 8.06
CA ILE A 35 10.83 27.89 9.36
C ILE A 35 10.83 29.41 9.53
N ASN A 36 9.69 29.94 9.96
CA ASN A 36 9.57 31.32 10.41
C ASN A 36 9.44 31.30 11.95
N SER A 37 10.26 32.08 12.63
CA SER A 37 10.12 32.38 14.05
C SER A 37 9.81 33.87 14.21
N ASP A 38 8.89 34.22 15.11
CA ASP A 38 8.23 35.52 15.35
C ASP A 38 9.09 36.81 15.47
N ASN A 39 10.33 36.89 14.99
CA ASN A 39 11.12 38.14 14.94
C ASN A 39 12.01 38.31 13.69
N THR A 40 11.88 37.48 12.65
CA THR A 40 12.59 37.69 11.38
C THR A 40 11.71 37.25 10.21
N THR A 41 11.45 38.15 9.26
CA THR A 41 10.84 37.87 7.95
C THR A 41 11.69 36.96 7.06
N ASP A 42 12.90 36.64 7.49
CA ASP A 42 13.84 35.81 6.75
C ASP A 42 13.56 34.33 7.03
N GLY A 43 13.07 33.62 6.01
CA GLY A 43 12.96 32.16 6.05
C GLY A 43 14.35 31.54 6.06
N TYR A 44 14.69 30.80 7.11
CA TYR A 44 15.94 30.03 7.17
C TYR A 44 15.67 28.56 6.83
N GLU A 45 16.66 27.89 6.23
CA GLU A 45 16.65 26.43 6.17
C GLU A 45 16.66 25.86 7.60
N VAL A 46 15.69 24.97 7.87
CA VAL A 46 15.44 24.37 9.18
C VAL A 46 16.70 23.76 9.84
N CYS A 47 17.67 23.32 9.03
CA CYS A 47 18.87 22.64 9.50
C CYS A 47 19.78 23.53 10.37
N ALA A 48 19.78 24.86 10.19
CA ALA A 48 20.76 25.75 10.81
C ALA A 48 20.45 26.16 12.27
N ARG A 49 19.17 26.24 12.67
CA ARG A 49 18.74 26.84 13.96
C ARG A 49 17.97 25.90 14.90
N TRP A 50 17.88 24.63 14.52
CA TRP A 50 17.00 23.64 15.15
C TRP A 50 17.21 23.38 16.64
N LYS A 51 18.47 23.31 17.09
CA LYS A 51 18.81 22.98 18.49
C LYS A 51 18.20 23.99 19.48
N GLN A 52 17.91 25.22 19.04
CA GLN A 52 17.34 26.28 19.87
C GLN A 52 15.80 26.25 19.93
N CYS A 53 15.11 25.67 18.94
CA CYS A 53 13.65 25.68 18.85
C CYS A 53 12.95 24.64 19.77
N THR A 54 13.70 23.73 20.38
CA THR A 54 13.12 22.66 21.23
C THR A 54 12.95 23.06 22.70
N GLN A 55 13.62 24.13 23.14
CA GLN A 55 13.66 24.55 24.54
C GLN A 55 12.65 25.66 24.89
N VAL A 56 12.14 26.40 23.89
CA VAL A 56 11.16 27.50 24.06
C VAL A 56 9.86 27.17 23.30
N PRO A 57 8.70 27.74 23.68
CA PRO A 57 7.48 27.60 22.89
C PRO A 57 7.69 28.22 21.49
N PHE A 58 7.82 27.39 20.47
CA PHE A 58 7.86 27.84 19.09
C PHE A 58 6.52 28.51 18.74
N ARG A 59 6.59 29.79 18.36
CA ARG A 59 5.50 30.52 17.71
C ARG A 59 6.01 30.92 16.32
N GLY A 60 5.26 30.52 15.31
CA GLY A 60 5.64 30.61 13.91
C GLY A 60 5.09 29.45 13.08
N TRP A 61 5.47 29.40 11.80
CA TRP A 61 5.08 28.35 10.86
C TRP A 61 6.29 27.62 10.31
N MET A 62 6.10 26.35 9.99
CA MET A 62 7.09 25.56 9.27
C MET A 62 6.43 25.03 7.99
N VAL A 63 7.14 25.18 6.87
CA VAL A 63 6.70 24.74 5.55
C VAL A 63 7.64 23.64 5.09
N VAL A 64 7.09 22.53 4.61
CA VAL A 64 7.84 21.45 3.99
C VAL A 64 7.45 21.41 2.52
N VAL A 65 8.44 21.49 1.64
CA VAL A 65 8.29 21.42 0.20
C VAL A 65 8.74 20.04 -0.24
N MET A 66 7.85 19.33 -0.93
CA MET A 66 8.06 17.99 -1.46
C MET A 66 7.68 17.97 -2.94
N GLU A 67 8.03 16.90 -3.65
CA GLU A 67 7.54 16.70 -5.02
C GLU A 67 6.01 16.65 -5.05
N LEU A 68 5.43 17.27 -6.07
CA LEU A 68 4.00 17.17 -6.34
C LEU A 68 3.71 15.85 -7.05
N VAL A 69 2.79 15.06 -6.51
CA VAL A 69 2.23 13.87 -7.17
C VAL A 69 0.83 14.25 -7.65
N GLU A 70 0.67 14.52 -8.95
CA GLU A 70 -0.50 15.19 -9.52
C GLU A 70 -1.83 14.41 -9.42
N GLY A 71 -1.78 13.10 -9.24
CA GLY A 71 -2.98 12.27 -9.17
C GLY A 71 -3.62 12.25 -7.77
N HIS A 72 -4.11 11.09 -7.37
CA HIS A 72 -4.90 10.93 -6.14
C HIS A 72 -4.30 9.86 -5.25
N ASP A 73 -4.62 9.90 -3.96
CA ASP A 73 -4.30 8.79 -3.09
C ASP A 73 -5.07 7.53 -3.50
N LEU A 74 -4.50 6.39 -3.15
CA LEU A 74 -5.02 5.07 -3.48
C LEU A 74 -6.38 4.82 -2.82
N GLY A 75 -6.70 5.50 -1.71
CA GLY A 75 -8.01 5.49 -1.07
C GLY A 75 -9.08 6.12 -1.96
N CYS A 76 -8.82 7.32 -2.48
CA CYS A 76 -9.68 7.98 -3.47
C CYS A 76 -9.82 7.14 -4.74
N TYR A 77 -8.71 6.58 -5.26
CA TYR A 77 -8.73 5.65 -6.41
C TYR A 77 -9.65 4.44 -6.18
N SER A 78 -9.52 3.79 -5.03
CA SER A 78 -10.38 2.64 -4.66
C SER A 78 -11.85 3.03 -4.54
N ALA A 79 -12.15 4.21 -4.00
CA ALA A 79 -13.51 4.71 -3.87
C ALA A 79 -14.14 5.03 -5.24
N MET A 80 -13.41 5.71 -6.13
CA MET A 80 -13.87 5.99 -7.48
C MET A 80 -14.12 4.71 -8.28
N ARG A 81 -13.25 3.69 -8.14
CA ARG A 81 -13.50 2.36 -8.69
C ARG A 81 -14.85 1.84 -8.19
N SER A 82 -15.05 1.76 -6.87
CA SER A 82 -16.29 1.26 -6.27
C SER A 82 -17.55 2.01 -6.73
N CYS A 83 -17.48 3.34 -6.88
CA CYS A 83 -18.60 4.17 -7.37
C CYS A 83 -18.94 3.93 -8.85
N SER A 84 -17.94 3.65 -9.68
CA SER A 84 -18.17 3.25 -11.08
C SER A 84 -18.87 1.89 -11.18
N HIS A 85 -18.64 0.99 -10.22
CA HIS A 85 -19.30 -0.33 -10.17
C HIS A 85 -20.80 -0.20 -9.85
N SER A 86 -21.18 0.73 -8.96
CA SER A 86 -22.59 0.92 -8.59
C SER A 86 -23.48 1.55 -9.68
N LYS A 87 -22.87 2.19 -10.69
CA LYS A 87 -23.59 2.81 -11.82
C LYS A 87 -23.60 1.96 -13.10
N ALA A 88 -22.87 0.84 -13.15
CA ALA A 88 -22.87 -0.05 -14.29
C ALA A 88 -24.24 -0.74 -14.44
N ARG A 89 -24.92 -0.48 -15.56
CA ARG A 89 -26.25 -1.03 -15.89
C ARG A 89 -26.26 -2.56 -15.78
N ARG A 90 -27.33 -3.10 -15.18
CA ARG A 90 -27.68 -4.54 -15.22
C ARG A 90 -27.57 -5.04 -16.66
N GLY A 91 -26.50 -5.76 -17.01
CA GLY A 91 -26.29 -6.30 -18.36
C GLY A 91 -24.90 -6.09 -18.97
N CYS A 92 -24.04 -5.24 -18.40
CA CYS A 92 -22.64 -5.22 -18.82
C CYS A 92 -21.90 -6.40 -18.14
N LYS A 93 -21.53 -7.44 -18.89
CA LYS A 93 -20.67 -8.50 -18.38
C LYS A 93 -19.32 -7.88 -18.01
N ARG A 94 -18.96 -8.02 -16.73
CA ARG A 94 -17.71 -7.63 -16.07
C ARG A 94 -16.49 -7.81 -16.97
N THR A 95 -15.57 -6.84 -16.96
CA THR A 95 -14.16 -7.04 -17.33
C THR A 95 -13.25 -6.78 -16.13
N ASP A 96 -13.67 -7.20 -14.93
CA ASP A 96 -12.94 -6.98 -13.68
C ASP A 96 -11.53 -7.63 -13.70
N GLY A 97 -11.33 -8.66 -14.56
CA GLY A 97 -10.03 -9.26 -14.83
C GLY A 97 -9.02 -8.32 -15.50
N ASP A 98 -9.46 -7.38 -16.34
CA ASP A 98 -8.58 -6.50 -17.12
C ASP A 98 -7.80 -5.52 -16.24
N GLN A 99 -8.27 -5.30 -15.00
CA GLN A 99 -7.66 -4.35 -14.06
C GLN A 99 -6.75 -5.02 -13.03
N VAL A 100 -6.74 -6.34 -12.90
CA VAL A 100 -5.90 -7.01 -11.88
C VAL A 100 -4.40 -6.88 -12.17
N PRO A 101 -3.93 -6.97 -13.43
CA PRO A 101 -2.53 -6.66 -13.76
C PRO A 101 -2.10 -5.27 -13.30
N HIS A 102 -3.00 -4.29 -13.44
CA HIS A 102 -2.78 -2.92 -12.99
C HIS A 102 -2.64 -2.83 -11.47
N LEU A 103 -3.52 -3.50 -10.72
CA LEU A 103 -3.42 -3.59 -9.25
C LEU A 103 -2.15 -4.28 -8.77
N MET A 104 -1.74 -5.36 -9.46
CA MET A 104 -0.46 -6.03 -9.20
C MET A 104 0.73 -5.10 -9.52
N SER A 105 0.65 -4.22 -10.51
CA SER A 105 1.67 -3.20 -10.79
C SER A 105 1.77 -2.16 -9.67
N ILE A 106 0.62 -1.67 -9.18
CA ILE A 106 0.59 -0.75 -8.05
C ILE A 106 1.26 -1.39 -6.83
N MET A 107 0.88 -2.63 -6.49
CA MET A 107 1.45 -3.32 -5.32
C MET A 107 2.94 -3.63 -5.48
N GLU A 108 3.39 -3.94 -6.70
CA GLU A 108 4.83 -4.10 -6.98
C GLU A 108 5.62 -2.83 -6.64
N GLN A 109 5.12 -1.66 -7.05
CA GLN A 109 5.77 -0.38 -6.76
C GLN A 109 5.72 -0.03 -5.27
N VAL A 110 4.63 -0.34 -4.57
CA VAL A 110 4.54 -0.24 -3.09
C VAL A 110 5.63 -1.10 -2.43
N LEU A 111 5.76 -2.36 -2.85
CA LEU A 111 6.78 -3.28 -2.33
C LEU A 111 8.20 -2.81 -2.63
N LYS A 112 8.46 -2.22 -3.81
CA LYS A 112 9.76 -1.61 -4.14
C LYS A 112 10.08 -0.40 -3.26
N GLY A 113 9.10 0.46 -2.98
CA GLY A 113 9.24 1.59 -2.06
C GLY A 113 9.56 1.12 -0.65
N LEU A 114 8.81 0.13 -0.14
CA LEU A 114 9.04 -0.48 1.16
C LEU A 114 10.40 -1.18 1.26
N ASP A 115 10.78 -1.97 0.25
CA ASP A 115 12.09 -2.63 0.19
C ASP A 115 13.24 -1.61 0.25
N THR A 116 13.08 -0.45 -0.40
CA THR A 116 14.05 0.64 -0.32
C THR A 116 14.14 1.19 1.10
N LEU A 117 13.02 1.46 1.77
CA LEU A 117 13.01 1.93 3.16
C LEU A 117 13.64 0.89 4.10
N HIS A 118 13.27 -0.39 3.95
CA HIS A 118 13.75 -1.48 4.80
C HIS A 118 15.25 -1.70 4.67
N LYS A 119 15.80 -1.64 3.44
CA LYS A 119 17.26 -1.68 3.18
C LYS A 119 18.01 -0.50 3.82
N ASN A 120 17.34 0.64 3.97
CA ASN A 120 17.86 1.81 4.67
C ASN A 120 17.55 1.81 6.18
N HIS A 121 17.12 0.66 6.71
CA HIS A 121 16.75 0.49 8.10
C HIS A 121 15.62 1.40 8.61
N VAL A 122 14.70 1.78 7.72
CA VAL A 122 13.51 2.59 8.02
C VAL A 122 12.25 1.72 7.92
N ILE A 123 11.42 1.73 8.96
CA ILE A 123 10.07 1.14 8.95
C ILE A 123 9.06 2.26 8.71
N HIS A 124 8.07 2.09 7.83
CA HIS A 124 7.07 3.11 7.51
C HIS A 124 5.97 3.23 8.58
N ARG A 125 5.44 2.10 9.07
CA ARG A 125 4.44 1.97 10.17
C ARG A 125 3.02 2.51 9.94
N ASP A 126 2.72 3.11 8.79
CA ASP A 126 1.39 3.62 8.48
C ASP A 126 1.06 3.44 6.98
N ILE A 127 1.40 2.27 6.45
CA ILE A 127 0.97 1.85 5.11
C ILE A 127 -0.53 1.62 5.11
N LYS A 128 -1.20 2.36 4.24
CA LYS A 128 -2.64 2.34 4.00
C LYS A 128 -2.93 3.05 2.67
N PRO A 129 -4.11 2.85 2.04
CA PRO A 129 -4.45 3.52 0.80
C PRO A 129 -4.30 5.04 0.83
N GLU A 130 -4.62 5.68 1.96
CA GLU A 130 -4.54 7.13 2.10
C GLU A 130 -3.09 7.68 2.08
N ASN A 131 -2.09 6.81 2.32
CA ASN A 131 -0.67 7.17 2.33
C ASN A 131 0.11 6.64 1.10
N ILE A 132 -0.62 6.28 0.04
CA ILE A 132 -0.04 5.81 -1.23
C ILE A 132 -0.61 6.71 -2.33
N MET A 133 0.23 7.52 -2.95
CA MET A 133 -0.18 8.40 -4.05
C MET A 133 0.02 7.72 -5.40
N LEU A 134 -0.95 7.92 -6.29
CA LEU A 134 -0.87 7.55 -7.70
C LEU A 134 -0.62 8.82 -8.51
N GLY A 135 0.50 8.85 -9.23
CA GLY A 135 0.89 9.94 -10.11
C GLY A 135 0.47 9.68 -11.57
N ALA A 136 1.08 10.44 -12.48
CA ALA A 136 0.84 10.29 -13.90
C ALA A 136 1.10 8.84 -14.38
N PRO A 137 0.35 8.35 -15.38
CA PRO A 137 0.61 7.07 -16.01
C PRO A 137 1.99 7.05 -16.67
N ASN A 138 2.68 5.92 -16.55
CA ASN A 138 3.86 5.58 -17.33
C ASN A 138 3.45 5.22 -18.78
N GLU A 139 4.45 4.97 -19.63
CA GLU A 139 4.23 4.58 -21.04
C GLU A 139 3.37 3.31 -21.18
N ASP A 140 3.42 2.41 -20.21
CA ASP A 140 2.63 1.18 -20.15
C ASP A 140 1.20 1.38 -19.59
N GLY A 141 0.82 2.63 -19.32
CA GLY A 141 -0.48 3.01 -18.74
C GLY A 141 -0.62 2.74 -17.25
N THR A 142 0.41 2.25 -16.56
CA THR A 142 0.38 2.06 -15.10
C THR A 142 0.74 3.36 -14.38
N PRO A 143 0.08 3.73 -13.27
CA PRO A 143 0.41 4.95 -12.54
C PRO A 143 1.78 4.82 -11.90
N THR A 144 2.53 5.92 -11.83
CA THR A 144 3.64 6.02 -10.89
C THR A 144 3.10 5.95 -9.46
N VAL A 145 3.71 5.14 -8.59
CA VAL A 145 3.32 5.04 -7.18
C VAL A 145 4.36 5.70 -6.29
N LYS A 146 3.90 6.50 -5.33
CA LYS A 146 4.72 7.18 -4.32
C LYS A 146 4.18 6.93 -2.91
N LEU A 147 5.01 6.39 -2.03
CA LEU A 147 4.73 6.34 -0.59
C LEU A 147 4.89 7.75 0.01
N ILE A 148 3.93 8.17 0.83
CA ILE A 148 3.90 9.46 1.51
C ILE A 148 3.68 9.27 3.03
N ASP A 149 3.80 10.37 3.79
CA ASP A 149 3.56 10.42 5.24
C ASP A 149 4.49 9.50 6.05
N LEU A 150 5.75 9.93 6.16
CA LEU A 150 6.78 9.25 6.94
C LEU A 150 6.88 9.79 8.38
N GLY A 151 5.89 10.59 8.82
CA GLY A 151 5.90 11.17 10.17
C GLY A 151 5.92 10.13 11.28
N LEU A 152 5.34 8.95 11.01
CA LEU A 152 5.29 7.81 11.92
C LEU A 152 6.42 6.80 11.75
N SER A 153 7.24 6.94 10.70
CA SER A 153 8.34 6.03 10.38
C SER A 153 9.37 5.94 11.51
N ARG A 154 10.24 4.92 11.54
CA ARG A 154 11.30 4.80 12.56
C ARG A 154 12.57 4.18 11.99
N PRO A 155 13.76 4.73 12.28
CA PRO A 155 15.02 4.02 12.13
C PRO A 155 15.08 2.81 13.08
N LEU A 156 15.66 1.70 12.66
CA LEU A 156 15.81 0.52 13.52
C LEU A 156 16.69 0.76 14.75
N VAL A 157 17.67 1.64 14.65
CA VAL A 157 18.64 1.91 15.73
C VAL A 157 18.01 2.50 16.99
N GLU A 158 16.81 3.08 16.90
CA GLU A 158 16.07 3.56 18.06
C GLU A 158 15.34 2.41 18.77
N ARG A 159 16.03 1.68 19.65
CA ARG A 159 15.43 0.56 20.44
C ARG A 159 14.31 1.01 21.37
N ASN A 160 14.39 2.22 21.93
CA ASN A 160 13.47 2.69 22.97
C ASN A 160 12.25 3.49 22.44
N SER A 161 12.17 3.78 21.13
CA SER A 161 11.19 4.73 20.59
C SER A 161 9.89 4.11 20.05
N LEU A 162 9.79 2.78 20.01
CA LEU A 162 8.56 2.07 19.62
C LEU A 162 7.50 2.07 20.73
N LEU A 163 7.92 2.15 22.00
CA LEU A 163 7.06 2.17 23.20
C LEU A 163 6.27 3.48 23.39
N LEU A 164 6.61 4.54 22.67
CA LEU A 164 6.11 5.90 22.95
C LEU A 164 5.10 6.43 21.93
N SER A 165 4.74 5.64 20.90
CA SER A 165 3.87 6.11 19.82
C SER A 165 2.74 5.12 19.47
N HIS A 166 2.12 4.53 20.48
CA HIS A 166 1.06 3.52 20.35
C HIS A 166 -0.29 4.08 19.83
N ASP A 167 -0.51 5.39 19.98
CA ASP A 167 -1.82 6.04 19.76
C ASP A 167 -2.14 6.45 18.30
N ILE A 168 -1.26 6.18 17.32
CA ILE A 168 -1.25 7.01 16.10
C ILE A 168 -1.15 6.24 14.78
N SER A 169 -0.68 4.99 14.80
CA SER A 169 -0.77 4.12 13.62
C SER A 169 -2.21 3.66 13.44
N SER A 170 -2.71 3.74 12.21
CA SER A 170 -4.07 3.37 11.84
C SER A 170 -4.39 1.95 12.32
N THR A 171 -5.18 1.83 13.39
CA THR A 171 -5.43 0.57 14.15
C THR A 171 -5.82 -0.62 13.27
N LEU A 172 -6.43 -0.33 12.13
CA LEU A 172 -6.88 -1.28 11.14
C LEU A 172 -5.72 -2.02 10.46
N TYR A 173 -4.68 -1.33 10.00
CA TYR A 173 -3.56 -1.93 9.24
C TYR A 173 -2.45 -2.50 10.13
N ARG A 174 -2.62 -2.41 11.45
CA ARG A 174 -1.63 -2.87 12.44
C ARG A 174 -1.50 -4.40 12.45
N ALA A 175 -0.27 -4.87 12.34
CA ALA A 175 0.08 -6.28 12.41
C ALA A 175 -0.22 -6.91 13.80
N PRO A 176 -0.47 -8.23 13.90
CA PRO A 176 -0.82 -8.89 15.15
C PRO A 176 0.21 -8.70 16.25
N GLU A 177 1.50 -8.79 15.92
CA GLU A 177 2.62 -8.58 16.85
C GLU A 177 2.58 -7.18 17.46
N MET A 178 2.28 -6.15 16.67
CA MET A 178 2.15 -4.78 17.14
C MET A 178 0.95 -4.57 18.06
N VAL A 179 -0.01 -5.51 18.12
CA VAL A 179 -1.14 -5.50 19.07
C VAL A 179 -0.82 -6.34 20.29
N ALA A 180 -0.31 -7.56 20.11
CA ALA A 180 -0.01 -8.52 21.17
C ALA A 180 1.12 -8.03 22.10
N HIS A 181 2.17 -7.42 21.55
CA HIS A 181 3.26 -6.88 22.35
C HIS A 181 2.87 -5.63 23.16
N ASN A 182 1.78 -4.93 22.81
CA ASN A 182 1.25 -3.84 23.65
C ASN A 182 0.70 -4.35 24.99
N ALA A 183 0.34 -5.64 25.10
CA ALA A 183 -0.30 -6.19 26.29
C ALA A 183 0.71 -6.71 27.35
N LYS A 184 1.97 -6.97 26.95
CA LYS A 184 2.97 -7.60 27.83
C LYS A 184 4.07 -6.65 28.33
N GLY A 185 4.11 -5.40 27.88
CA GLY A 185 5.08 -4.39 28.37
C GLY A 185 6.55 -4.65 28.02
N GLU A 186 6.88 -5.85 27.55
CA GLU A 186 8.22 -6.31 27.22
C GLU A 186 8.33 -6.56 25.72
N LEU A 187 9.19 -5.79 25.06
CA LEU A 187 9.53 -5.95 23.66
C LEU A 187 10.94 -6.55 23.60
N ASP A 188 11.01 -7.87 23.59
CA ASP A 188 12.24 -8.61 23.30
C ASP A 188 12.54 -8.51 21.80
N PHE A 189 13.06 -7.36 21.37
CA PHE A 189 13.52 -7.12 20.00
C PHE A 189 14.92 -7.72 19.78
N GLU A 190 15.12 -9.01 20.06
CA GLU A 190 16.42 -9.66 19.88
C GLU A 190 16.84 -9.76 18.39
N SER A 191 15.91 -9.57 17.44
CA SER A 191 16.22 -9.63 16.01
C SER A 191 15.56 -8.48 15.25
N GLY A 192 16.33 -7.42 14.97
CA GLY A 192 15.86 -6.21 14.28
C GLY A 192 15.33 -6.42 12.86
N GLU A 193 15.63 -7.55 12.22
CA GLU A 193 15.22 -7.87 10.84
C GLU A 193 13.71 -8.10 10.69
N TYR A 194 13.01 -8.62 11.70
CA TYR A 194 11.57 -8.89 11.59
C TYR A 194 10.71 -7.64 11.79
N ARG A 195 11.29 -6.53 12.28
CA ARG A 195 10.54 -5.30 12.57
C ARG A 195 9.94 -4.65 11.31
N PHE A 196 10.51 -4.90 10.13
CA PHE A 196 9.99 -4.41 8.86
C PHE A 196 8.74 -5.16 8.38
N LYS A 197 8.50 -6.37 8.89
CA LYS A 197 7.40 -7.24 8.48
C LYS A 197 6.04 -6.66 8.83
N VAL A 198 5.99 -5.69 9.76
CA VAL A 198 4.76 -4.94 10.07
C VAL A 198 4.23 -4.15 8.87
N ASP A 199 5.14 -3.62 8.03
CA ASP A 199 4.75 -2.91 6.80
C ASP A 199 4.27 -3.91 5.75
N VAL A 200 4.84 -5.11 5.71
CA VAL A 200 4.39 -6.20 4.82
C VAL A 200 2.95 -6.60 5.13
N TRP A 201 2.61 -6.74 6.41
CA TRP A 201 1.23 -6.99 6.83
C TRP A 201 0.29 -5.87 6.38
N ALA A 202 0.66 -4.61 6.66
CA ALA A 202 -0.15 -3.45 6.29
C ALA A 202 -0.34 -3.34 4.77
N ALA A 203 0.69 -3.65 3.99
CA ALA A 203 0.61 -3.79 2.53
C ALA A 203 -0.33 -4.92 2.11
N GLY A 204 -0.34 -6.06 2.81
CA GLY A 204 -1.25 -7.19 2.54
C GLY A 204 -2.72 -6.83 2.76
N ILE A 205 -3.02 -6.09 3.84
CA ILE A 205 -4.36 -5.54 4.10
C ILE A 205 -4.75 -4.57 3.00
N THR A 206 -3.85 -3.66 2.62
CA THR A 206 -4.05 -2.71 1.52
C THR A 206 -4.30 -3.44 0.20
N PHE A 207 -3.52 -4.49 -0.11
CA PHE A 207 -3.67 -5.25 -1.34
C PHE A 207 -5.01 -5.97 -1.41
N THR A 208 -5.41 -6.62 -0.30
CA THR A 208 -6.73 -7.25 -0.18
C THR A 208 -7.84 -6.23 -0.48
N GLN A 209 -7.78 -5.05 0.14
CA GLN A 209 -8.77 -3.99 -0.08
C GLN A 209 -8.81 -3.53 -1.55
N LEU A 210 -7.67 -3.45 -2.24
CA LEU A 210 -7.61 -3.05 -3.64
C LEU A 210 -8.25 -4.05 -4.59
N ILE A 211 -8.00 -5.34 -4.36
CA ILE A 211 -8.53 -6.37 -5.25
C ILE A 211 -10.00 -6.64 -4.97
N THR A 212 -10.46 -6.49 -3.73
CA THR A 212 -11.87 -6.64 -3.35
C THR A 212 -12.54 -5.27 -3.04
N PRO A 213 -12.71 -4.36 -4.02
CA PRO A 213 -13.27 -3.03 -3.76
C PRO A 213 -14.72 -3.08 -3.28
N GLU A 214 -15.50 -4.07 -3.71
CA GLU A 214 -16.87 -4.33 -3.22
C GLU A 214 -16.91 -4.90 -1.79
N CYS A 215 -15.78 -5.44 -1.31
CA CYS A 215 -15.65 -5.94 0.07
C CYS A 215 -15.35 -4.80 1.08
N VAL A 216 -15.54 -3.54 0.66
CA VAL A 216 -16.15 -2.54 1.54
C VAL A 216 -17.66 -2.71 1.41
N LEU A 217 -18.20 -3.77 2.01
CA LEU A 217 -19.64 -4.07 1.93
C LEU A 217 -20.43 -2.88 2.47
N LEU A 218 -21.02 -2.17 1.52
CA LEU A 218 -21.97 -1.09 1.66
C LEU A 218 -23.12 -1.58 2.55
N ARG A 219 -23.29 -0.98 3.74
CA ARG A 219 -24.59 -0.41 4.17
C ARG A 219 -24.62 0.24 5.55
N ASP A 220 -23.59 0.14 6.39
CA ASP A 220 -23.54 0.95 7.62
C ASP A 220 -22.12 1.06 8.24
N GLY A 221 -21.61 2.31 8.30
CA GLY A 221 -20.68 2.83 9.30
C GLY A 221 -19.27 2.20 9.49
N ALA A 222 -18.46 2.90 10.30
CA ALA A 222 -17.11 2.54 10.77
C ALA A 222 -17.00 1.13 11.42
N VAL A 223 -18.14 0.49 11.69
CA VAL A 223 -18.28 -0.86 12.27
C VAL A 223 -17.82 -1.95 11.28
N THR A 224 -17.94 -1.75 9.98
CA THR A 224 -17.68 -2.78 8.95
C THR A 224 -16.19 -2.93 8.62
N LYS A 225 -15.43 -1.83 8.57
CA LYS A 225 -13.95 -1.83 8.53
C LYS A 225 -13.38 -2.61 9.72
N LYS A 226 -13.97 -2.43 10.91
CA LYS A 226 -13.61 -3.17 12.13
C LYS A 226 -13.95 -4.66 12.05
N ARG A 227 -15.04 -5.05 11.37
CA ARG A 227 -15.53 -6.44 11.29
C ARG A 227 -14.73 -7.32 10.31
N LEU A 228 -14.34 -6.81 9.14
CA LEU A 228 -13.40 -7.49 8.23
C LEU A 228 -12.04 -7.70 8.91
N LEU A 229 -11.58 -6.71 9.68
CA LEU A 229 -10.32 -6.79 10.39
C LEU A 229 -10.38 -7.63 11.66
N VAL A 230 -11.52 -7.71 12.34
CA VAL A 230 -11.77 -8.72 13.39
C VAL A 230 -11.83 -10.12 12.79
N LYS A 231 -12.34 -10.29 11.56
CA LYS A 231 -12.29 -11.56 10.82
C LYS A 231 -10.88 -11.93 10.38
N LEU A 232 -10.08 -11.02 9.82
CA LEU A 232 -8.67 -11.30 9.49
C LEU A 232 -7.79 -11.50 10.75
N LYS A 233 -8.09 -10.77 11.85
CA LYS A 233 -7.40 -10.88 13.14
C LYS A 233 -7.93 -12.01 14.04
N GLY A 234 -9.08 -12.62 13.75
CA GLY A 234 -9.75 -13.61 14.62
C GLY A 234 -10.28 -14.88 13.94
N CYS A 235 -10.64 -14.84 12.65
CA CYS A 235 -11.13 -15.99 11.88
C CYS A 235 -10.06 -16.53 10.92
N ARG A 236 -10.10 -17.84 10.72
CA ARG A 236 -9.26 -18.63 9.81
C ARG A 236 -9.74 -18.52 8.35
N GLU A 237 -10.45 -17.44 8.01
CA GLU A 237 -11.02 -17.21 6.68
C GLU A 237 -9.87 -16.74 5.78
N THR A 238 -9.43 -17.59 4.84
CA THR A 238 -8.33 -17.29 3.91
C THR A 238 -8.77 -16.28 2.87
N VAL A 239 -7.85 -15.45 2.36
CA VAL A 239 -8.13 -14.51 1.24
C VAL A 239 -8.77 -15.26 0.06
N SER A 240 -8.41 -16.52 -0.16
CA SER A 240 -9.02 -17.41 -1.16
C SER A 240 -10.56 -17.44 -1.09
N GLN A 241 -11.14 -17.50 0.12
CA GLN A 241 -12.59 -17.52 0.33
C GLN A 241 -13.26 -16.17 0.00
N LEU A 242 -12.51 -15.06 0.10
CA LEU A 242 -12.99 -13.73 -0.29
C LEU A 242 -12.91 -13.50 -1.80
N LEU A 243 -12.00 -14.20 -2.48
CA LEU A 243 -11.77 -14.06 -3.93
C LEU A 243 -12.74 -14.91 -4.75
N GLU A 244 -13.20 -16.04 -4.21
CA GLU A 244 -14.10 -16.98 -4.88
C GLU A 244 -15.45 -16.38 -5.32
N SER A 245 -15.90 -15.26 -4.73
CA SER A 245 -17.19 -14.64 -5.05
C SER A 245 -17.15 -13.59 -6.17
N ASP A 246 -16.02 -12.90 -6.38
CA ASP A 246 -16.02 -11.64 -7.17
C ASP A 246 -14.82 -11.40 -8.09
N ILE A 247 -13.76 -12.21 -8.02
CA ILE A 247 -12.53 -12.00 -8.82
C ILE A 247 -12.22 -13.23 -9.68
N PRO A 248 -11.79 -13.07 -10.94
CA PRO A 248 -11.24 -14.18 -11.70
C PRO A 248 -10.15 -14.90 -10.90
N ASN A 249 -10.16 -16.24 -10.88
CA ASN A 249 -9.14 -17.02 -10.18
C ASN A 249 -7.77 -16.76 -10.83
N ILE A 250 -6.91 -15.99 -10.16
CA ILE A 250 -5.54 -15.72 -10.61
C ILE A 250 -4.62 -16.67 -9.85
N PRO A 251 -3.95 -17.61 -10.56
CA PRO A 251 -3.10 -18.61 -9.91
C PRO A 251 -2.02 -17.97 -9.04
N GLY A 252 -2.03 -18.31 -7.74
CA GLY A 252 -1.03 -17.87 -6.76
C GLY A 252 -1.25 -16.47 -6.17
N LEU A 253 -2.23 -15.69 -6.64
CA LEU A 253 -2.51 -14.36 -6.07
C LEU A 253 -3.01 -14.46 -4.62
N ALA A 254 -3.91 -15.40 -4.34
CA ALA A 254 -4.42 -15.63 -3.00
C ALA A 254 -3.29 -16.05 -2.04
N ASP A 255 -2.43 -16.97 -2.48
CA ASP A 255 -1.29 -17.46 -1.69
C ASP A 255 -0.29 -16.36 -1.38
N LEU A 256 0.00 -15.49 -2.36
CA LEU A 256 0.85 -14.32 -2.18
C LEU A 256 0.29 -13.42 -1.07
N ILE A 257 -1.00 -13.07 -1.11
CA ILE A 257 -1.60 -12.18 -0.11
C ILE A 257 -1.71 -12.87 1.25
N ASN A 258 -2.07 -14.15 1.29
CA ASN A 258 -2.06 -14.94 2.53
C ASN A 258 -0.66 -14.96 3.16
N SER A 259 0.41 -15.04 2.37
CA SER A 259 1.78 -14.97 2.88
C SER A 259 2.11 -13.60 3.49
N MET A 260 1.61 -12.50 2.92
CA MET A 260 1.74 -11.16 3.50
C MET A 260 0.98 -11.03 4.83
N LEU A 261 -0.14 -11.76 4.96
CA LEU A 261 -0.99 -11.81 6.15
C LEU A 261 -0.66 -12.99 7.08
N GLU A 262 0.55 -13.57 6.97
CA GLU A 262 1.05 -14.56 7.91
C GLU A 262 1.20 -13.91 9.29
N ARG A 263 0.63 -14.56 10.32
CA ARG A 263 0.60 -14.04 11.68
C ARG A 263 1.94 -14.17 12.37
N ASP A 264 2.66 -15.26 12.08
CA ASP A 264 4.03 -15.44 12.55
C ASP A 264 4.98 -14.55 11.74
N GLU A 265 5.45 -13.47 12.35
CA GLU A 265 6.37 -12.51 11.72
C GLU A 265 7.66 -13.16 11.17
N LYS A 266 8.08 -14.30 11.73
CA LYS A 266 9.27 -15.03 11.28
C LYS A 266 9.03 -15.77 9.97
N LYS A 267 7.78 -16.20 9.74
CA LYS A 267 7.34 -16.88 8.51
C LYS A 267 6.89 -15.91 7.43
N ARG A 268 6.44 -14.70 7.82
CA ARG A 268 6.05 -13.65 6.88
C ARG A 268 7.23 -13.30 5.96
N PRO A 269 7.08 -13.21 4.63
CA PRO A 269 8.18 -12.96 3.67
C PRO A 269 8.66 -11.50 3.71
N THR A 270 9.85 -11.23 3.17
CA THR A 270 10.36 -9.84 3.01
C THR A 270 9.79 -9.21 1.74
N CYS A 271 9.88 -7.88 1.60
CA CYS A 271 9.52 -7.21 0.34
C CYS A 271 10.31 -7.78 -0.85
N ALA A 272 11.61 -8.04 -0.71
CA ALA A 272 12.43 -8.67 -1.73
C ALA A 272 11.94 -10.07 -2.15
N MET A 273 11.47 -10.89 -1.21
CA MET A 273 10.87 -12.20 -1.52
C MET A 273 9.53 -12.02 -2.25
N LEU A 274 8.66 -11.16 -1.72
CA LEU A 274 7.34 -10.88 -2.30
C LEU A 274 7.41 -10.31 -3.71
N LEU A 275 8.44 -9.53 -4.03
CA LEU A 275 8.66 -9.04 -5.40
C LEU A 275 8.94 -10.18 -6.39
N LYS A 276 9.66 -11.22 -5.96
CA LYS A 276 9.88 -12.43 -6.78
C LYS A 276 8.59 -13.23 -6.94
N ASP A 277 7.88 -13.44 -5.84
CA ASP A 277 6.62 -14.20 -5.83
C ASP A 277 5.55 -13.49 -6.69
N LEU A 278 5.43 -12.17 -6.57
CA LEU A 278 4.52 -11.35 -7.39
C LEU A 278 4.89 -11.40 -8.88
N ALA A 279 6.17 -11.38 -9.22
CA ALA A 279 6.61 -11.56 -10.61
C ALA A 279 6.22 -12.95 -11.16
N GLU A 280 6.26 -13.99 -10.34
CA GLU A 280 5.75 -15.31 -10.72
C GLU A 280 4.23 -15.33 -10.90
N VAL A 281 3.46 -14.70 -10.00
CA VAL A 281 2.00 -14.56 -10.15
C VAL A 281 1.67 -13.83 -11.46
N LYS A 282 2.35 -12.73 -11.77
CA LYS A 282 2.19 -12.00 -13.05
C LYS A 282 2.49 -12.88 -14.26
N ARG A 283 3.57 -13.68 -14.22
CA ARG A 283 3.90 -14.62 -15.32
C ARG A 283 2.81 -15.67 -15.50
N LYS A 284 2.32 -16.27 -14.42
CA LYS A 284 1.22 -17.26 -14.45
C LYS A 284 -0.06 -16.65 -15.02
N TYR A 285 -0.38 -15.42 -14.62
CA TYR A 285 -1.52 -14.67 -15.17
C TYR A 285 -1.39 -14.50 -16.68
N ILE A 286 -0.26 -13.96 -17.17
CA ILE A 286 -0.04 -13.74 -18.61
C ILE A 286 -0.12 -15.06 -19.39
N ALA A 287 0.48 -16.13 -18.87
CA ALA A 287 0.42 -17.45 -19.49
C ALA A 287 -1.03 -17.96 -19.60
N ALA A 288 -1.81 -17.81 -18.54
CA ALA A 288 -3.23 -18.19 -18.53
C ALA A 288 -4.06 -17.35 -19.52
N THR A 289 -3.83 -16.03 -19.58
CA THR A 289 -4.49 -15.14 -20.54
C THR A 289 -4.14 -15.51 -21.98
N ASN A 290 -2.86 -15.74 -22.29
CA ASN A 290 -2.42 -16.13 -23.63
C ASN A 290 -3.00 -17.48 -24.05
N ALA A 291 -3.05 -18.46 -23.14
CA ALA A 291 -3.67 -19.75 -23.40
C ALA A 291 -5.17 -19.60 -23.71
N ALA A 292 -5.89 -18.77 -22.94
CA ALA A 292 -7.31 -18.50 -23.16
C ALA A 292 -7.58 -17.78 -24.50
N VAL A 293 -6.73 -16.82 -24.88
CA VAL A 293 -6.82 -16.14 -26.18
C VAL A 293 -6.55 -17.13 -27.32
N SER A 294 -5.51 -17.96 -27.20
CA SER A 294 -5.19 -18.98 -28.19
C SER A 294 -6.35 -19.97 -28.39
N ALA A 295 -6.96 -20.45 -27.30
CA ALA A 295 -8.10 -21.37 -27.36
C ALA A 295 -9.31 -20.75 -28.09
N LYS A 296 -9.63 -19.48 -27.79
CA LYS A 296 -10.70 -18.75 -28.51
C LYS A 296 -10.37 -18.55 -30.00
N TRP A 297 -9.11 -18.30 -30.33
CA TRP A 297 -8.70 -18.16 -31.73
C TRP A 297 -8.89 -19.48 -32.50
N THR A 298 -8.52 -20.61 -31.90
CA THR A 298 -8.77 -21.94 -32.46
C THR A 298 -10.27 -22.20 -32.67
N GLU A 299 -11.12 -21.88 -31.70
CA GLU A 299 -12.57 -22.01 -31.81
C GLU A 299 -13.15 -21.17 -32.99
N ILE A 300 -12.66 -19.94 -33.16
CA ILE A 300 -13.06 -19.08 -34.31
C ILE A 300 -12.62 -19.69 -35.64
N GLN A 301 -11.42 -20.28 -35.70
CA GLN A 301 -10.92 -20.94 -36.91
C GLN A 301 -11.77 -22.16 -37.28
N GLU A 302 -12.15 -22.98 -36.30
CA GLU A 302 -13.04 -24.15 -36.50
C GLU A 302 -14.44 -23.74 -36.98
N LEU A 303 -15.00 -22.68 -36.39
CA LEU A 303 -16.28 -22.11 -36.82
C LEU A 303 -16.23 -21.58 -38.26
N ASN A 304 -15.15 -20.88 -38.63
CA ASN A 304 -14.96 -20.37 -39.99
C ASN A 304 -14.81 -21.51 -41.00
N GLN A 305 -14.07 -22.58 -40.68
CA GLN A 305 -13.97 -23.77 -41.53
C GLN A 305 -15.34 -24.42 -41.75
N THR A 306 -16.11 -24.60 -40.68
CA THR A 306 -17.46 -25.16 -40.73
C THR A 306 -18.41 -24.30 -41.58
N TYR A 307 -18.34 -22.97 -41.42
CA TYR A 307 -19.13 -22.03 -42.21
C TYR A 307 -18.78 -22.12 -43.71
N THR A 308 -17.49 -22.14 -44.07
CA THR A 308 -17.06 -22.29 -45.46
C THR A 308 -17.48 -23.62 -46.08
N ALA A 309 -17.44 -24.72 -45.31
CA ALA A 309 -17.89 -26.03 -45.75
C ALA A 309 -19.42 -26.08 -45.97
N THR A 310 -20.20 -25.34 -45.19
CA THR A 310 -21.68 -25.35 -45.30
C THR A 310 -22.18 -24.46 -46.42
N VAL A 311 -21.54 -23.30 -46.66
CA VAL A 311 -21.92 -22.36 -47.73
C VAL A 311 -21.38 -22.78 -49.10
N GLY A 312 -20.23 -23.48 -49.14
CA GLY A 312 -19.62 -23.96 -50.39
C GLY A 312 -20.36 -25.09 -51.12
N TYR A 313 -21.30 -25.77 -50.46
CA TYR A 313 -22.13 -26.84 -51.07
C TYR A 313 -23.52 -26.35 -51.52
N GLY A 314 -23.80 -25.04 -51.41
CA GLY A 314 -25.10 -24.43 -51.74
C GLY A 314 -25.16 -23.65 -53.05
N ILE A 315 -24.16 -23.78 -53.93
CA ILE A 315 -24.12 -23.14 -55.26
C ILE A 315 -23.98 -24.22 -56.34
#